data_AF-A0A7C3EJ00-F1
#
_entry.id   AF-A0A7C3EJ00-F1
#
_cell.length_a   1.000
_cell.length_b   1.000
_cell.length_c   1.000
_cell.angle_alpha   90.00
_cell.angle_beta   90.00
_cell.angle_gamma   90.00
#
_symmetry.space_group_name_H-M   'P 1'
#
loop_
_entity.id
_entity.type
_entity.pdbx_description
1 polymer ?
#
loop_
_entity_poly.entity_id
_entity_poly.type
_entity_poly.pdbx_seq_one_letter_code
_entity_poly.pdbx_strand_id
1 'polypeptide(L)'
;MNQLLAPVIAGEADVVFGSRIMGGAAMKGGMPWWKYIANRFLTWIENLATGAQLSEYHSGYRIYTMNVLKHIAYNHNSDNWIFDSEIIFQIINAGFLIKELPIPTTYSGPISSISFFTGVVYGLSIFWLILKFKLHQWNIIQQKQFA
;
A
#
# COMPACT_ATOMS: atom_id res chain seq x y z
N MET A 1 10.46 12.20 10.29
CA MET A 1 9.67 11.43 11.28
C MET A 1 8.52 12.26 11.86
N ASN A 2 8.80 13.39 12.52
CA ASN A 2 7.78 14.17 13.26
C ASN A 2 6.54 14.56 12.43
N GLN A 3 6.71 14.90 11.15
CA GLN A 3 5.59 15.26 10.27
C GLN A 3 4.65 14.08 9.95
N LEU A 4 5.17 12.85 9.81
CA LEU A 4 4.35 11.67 9.54
C LEU A 4 3.58 11.19 10.77
N LEU A 5 4.13 11.43 11.96
CA LEU A 5 3.52 11.03 13.22
C LEU A 5 2.43 12.01 13.67
N ALA A 6 2.53 13.29 13.27
CA ALA A 6 1.62 14.35 13.69
C ALA A 6 0.13 14.03 13.48
N PRO A 7 -0.33 13.50 12.32
CA PRO A 7 -1.75 13.20 12.13
C PRO A 7 -2.25 12.09 13.06
N VAL A 8 -1.40 11.12 13.38
CA VAL A 8 -1.74 10.04 14.32
C VAL A 8 -1.85 10.58 15.74
N ILE A 9 -0.90 11.42 16.18
CA ILE A 9 -0.92 12.04 17.51
C ILE A 9 -2.15 12.96 17.66
N ALA A 10 -2.51 13.69 16.60
CA ALA A 10 -3.65 14.59 16.60
C ALA A 10 -5.01 13.86 16.50
N GLY A 11 -5.02 12.52 16.38
CA GLY A 11 -6.26 11.75 16.20
C GLY A 11 -6.93 11.95 14.84
N GLU A 12 -6.19 12.47 13.86
CA GLU A 12 -6.67 12.76 12.51
C GLU A 12 -6.38 11.64 11.51
N ALA A 13 -5.71 10.56 11.94
CA ALA A 13 -5.45 9.37 11.14
C ALA A 13 -5.19 8.16 12.03
N ASP A 14 -5.71 7.00 11.63
CA ASP A 14 -5.35 5.70 12.21
C ASP A 14 -4.04 5.18 11.61
N VAL A 15 -3.78 5.56 10.37
CA VAL A 15 -2.64 5.12 9.56
C VAL A 15 -2.13 6.27 8.70
N VAL A 16 -0.82 6.43 8.64
CA VAL A 16 -0.17 7.42 7.75
C VAL A 16 0.76 6.70 6.78
N PHE A 17 0.57 6.94 5.49
CA PHE A 17 1.41 6.42 4.41
C PHE A 17 2.32 7.53 3.85
N GLY A 18 3.59 7.19 3.70
CA GLY A 18 4.56 8.02 3.00
C GLY A 18 4.48 7.79 1.50
N SER A 19 4.12 8.83 0.75
CA SER A 19 4.01 8.79 -0.70
C SER A 19 5.20 9.43 -1.41
N ARG A 20 5.83 8.65 -2.26
CA ARG A 20 6.86 9.04 -3.23
C ARG A 20 6.23 9.73 -4.44
N ILE A 21 4.97 9.43 -4.74
CA ILE A 21 4.25 10.02 -5.88
C ILE A 21 3.80 11.46 -5.56
N MET A 22 3.33 11.70 -4.33
CA MET A 22 2.95 13.04 -3.88
C MET A 22 4.13 14.03 -3.97
N GLY A 23 3.86 15.22 -4.49
CA GLY A 23 4.89 16.26 -4.67
C GLY A 23 5.94 15.95 -5.75
N GLY A 24 5.79 14.85 -6.51
CA GLY A 24 6.69 14.48 -7.61
C GLY A 24 8.06 13.98 -7.15
N ALA A 25 8.19 13.56 -5.89
CA ALA A 25 9.47 13.13 -5.31
C ALA A 25 10.05 11.90 -6.03
N ALA A 26 9.22 10.99 -6.52
CA ALA A 26 9.63 9.79 -7.23
C ALA A 26 10.49 10.09 -8.46
N MET A 27 9.98 10.93 -9.39
CA MET A 27 10.70 11.28 -10.61
C MET A 27 11.93 12.14 -10.33
N LYS A 28 11.81 13.13 -9.43
CA LYS A 28 12.95 13.96 -8.99
C LYS A 28 14.05 13.13 -8.32
N GLY A 29 13.65 12.07 -7.62
CA GLY A 29 14.51 11.13 -6.93
C GLY A 29 15.17 10.08 -7.84
N GLY A 30 14.93 10.12 -9.15
CA GLY A 30 15.53 9.19 -10.12
C GLY A 30 14.80 7.86 -10.29
N MET A 31 13.52 7.76 -9.90
CA MET A 31 12.73 6.55 -10.17
C MET A 31 12.69 6.27 -11.68
N PRO A 32 13.04 5.05 -12.13
CA PRO A 32 12.89 4.68 -13.53
C PRO A 32 11.45 4.87 -14.02
N TRP A 33 11.28 5.48 -15.19
CA TRP A 33 9.96 5.85 -15.73
C TRP A 33 8.98 4.67 -15.82
N TRP A 34 9.46 3.47 -16.15
CA TRP A 34 8.63 2.28 -16.24
C TRP A 34 8.12 1.80 -14.88
N LYS A 35 8.91 1.97 -13.81
CA LYS A 35 8.46 1.71 -12.43
C LYS A 35 7.39 2.71 -12.00
N TYR A 36 7.57 3.97 -12.39
CA TYR A 36 6.60 5.02 -12.13
C TYR A 36 5.26 4.71 -12.83
N ILE A 37 5.28 4.37 -14.12
CA ILE A 37 4.07 3.99 -14.87
C ILE A 37 3.41 2.76 -14.27
N ALA A 38 4.18 1.70 -13.97
CA ALA A 38 3.64 0.49 -13.35
C ALA A 38 2.99 0.77 -11.99
N ASN A 39 3.63 1.59 -11.14
CA ASN A 39 3.08 2.01 -9.85
C ASN A 39 1.76 2.78 -10.04
N ARG A 40 1.72 3.78 -10.94
CA ARG A 40 0.51 4.57 -11.20
C ARG A 40 -0.63 3.72 -11.76
N PHE A 41 -0.32 2.78 -12.65
CA PHE A 41 -1.32 1.87 -13.22
C PHE A 41 -1.91 0.93 -12.17
N LEU A 42 -1.07 0.25 -11.38
CA LEU A 42 -1.54 -0.64 -10.30
C LEU A 42 -2.34 0.13 -9.25
N THR A 43 -1.83 1.29 -8.81
CA THR A 43 -2.53 2.17 -7.86
C THR A 43 -3.93 2.56 -8.36
N TRP A 44 -4.07 2.86 -9.66
CA TRP A 44 -5.38 3.18 -10.23
C TRP A 44 -6.36 2.00 -10.13
N ILE A 45 -5.92 0.79 -10.44
CA ILE A 45 -6.76 -0.41 -10.35
C ILE A 45 -7.09 -0.74 -8.89
N GLU A 46 -6.12 -0.62 -7.98
CA GLU A 46 -6.31 -0.85 -6.55
C GLU A 46 -7.30 0.14 -5.94
N ASN A 47 -7.23 1.43 -6.33
CA ASN A 47 -8.24 2.43 -5.93
C ASN A 47 -9.63 2.08 -6.46
N LEU A 48 -9.75 1.67 -7.73
CA LEU A 48 -11.03 1.21 -8.28
C LEU A 48 -11.59 0.00 -7.53
N ALA A 49 -10.72 -0.95 -7.18
CA ALA A 49 -11.10 -2.15 -6.45
C ALA A 49 -11.49 -1.83 -5.00
N THR A 50 -10.76 -0.96 -4.31
CA THR A 50 -10.99 -0.70 -2.89
C THR A 50 -11.98 0.44 -2.63
N GLY A 51 -12.23 1.30 -3.62
CA GLY A 51 -12.97 2.55 -3.45
C GLY A 51 -12.18 3.65 -2.76
N ALA A 52 -10.90 3.42 -2.44
CA ALA A 52 -10.02 4.41 -1.84
C ALA A 52 -9.49 5.40 -2.89
N GLN A 53 -8.81 6.44 -2.41
CA GLN A 53 -8.19 7.49 -3.23
C GLN A 53 -6.74 7.70 -2.81
N LEU A 54 -5.96 6.62 -2.80
CA LEU A 54 -4.54 6.66 -2.44
C LEU A 54 -3.66 7.08 -3.63
N SER A 55 -2.61 7.81 -3.33
CA SER A 55 -1.60 8.26 -4.28
C SER A 55 -0.61 7.14 -4.66
N GLU A 56 -0.35 6.18 -3.76
CA GLU A 56 0.29 4.91 -4.08
C GLU A 56 0.07 3.83 -3.01
N TYR A 57 0.08 2.56 -3.44
CA TYR A 57 0.02 1.39 -2.55
C TYR A 57 1.40 0.78 -2.28
N HIS A 58 2.40 1.08 -3.10
CA HIS A 58 3.65 0.30 -3.17
C HIS A 58 4.82 0.92 -2.39
N SER A 59 4.55 1.87 -1.50
CA SER A 59 5.55 2.43 -0.57
C SER A 59 5.48 1.69 0.75
N GLY A 60 6.64 1.30 1.28
CA GLY A 60 6.75 0.63 2.58
C GLY A 60 6.87 1.58 3.77
N TYR A 61 7.00 2.89 3.55
CA TYR A 61 7.20 3.83 4.67
C TYR A 61 5.85 4.25 5.26
N ARG A 62 5.49 3.66 6.40
CA ARG A 62 4.14 3.74 6.97
C ARG A 62 4.18 3.81 8.50
N ILE A 63 3.15 4.40 9.07
CA ILE A 63 2.90 4.46 10.51
C ILE A 63 1.52 3.89 10.78
N TYR A 64 1.43 2.98 11.74
CA TYR A 64 0.19 2.36 12.18
C TYR A 64 -0.04 2.67 13.66
N THR A 65 -1.28 3.00 14.02
CA THR A 65 -1.67 2.92 15.43
C THR A 65 -1.66 1.46 15.89
N MET A 66 -1.43 1.25 17.19
CA MET A 66 -1.60 -0.08 17.80
C MET A 66 -3.02 -0.61 17.63
N ASN A 67 -4.02 0.27 17.56
CA ASN A 67 -5.40 -0.11 17.33
C ASN A 67 -5.57 -0.84 16.00
N VAL A 68 -5.00 -0.30 14.92
CA VAL A 68 -5.05 -0.90 13.58
C VAL A 68 -4.44 -2.31 13.60
N LEU A 69 -3.24 -2.46 14.14
CA LEU A 69 -2.55 -3.75 14.15
C LEU A 69 -3.29 -4.81 14.98
N LYS A 70 -4.01 -4.41 16.04
CA LYS A 70 -4.82 -5.35 16.83
C LYS A 70 -6.10 -5.80 16.13
N HIS A 71 -6.60 -5.04 15.16
CA HIS A 71 -7.86 -5.33 14.47
C HIS A 71 -7.68 -6.06 13.15
N ILE A 72 -6.59 -5.80 12.42
CA ILE A 72 -6.36 -6.47 11.13
C ILE A 72 -5.74 -7.86 11.33
N ALA A 73 -6.19 -8.83 10.54
CA ALA A 73 -5.72 -10.20 10.60
C ALA A 73 -4.39 -10.41 9.84
N TYR A 74 -3.38 -9.56 10.08
CA TYR A 74 -2.12 -9.57 9.32
C TYR A 74 -1.33 -10.89 9.46
N ASN A 75 -1.58 -11.67 10.51
CA ASN A 75 -1.01 -13.02 10.69
C ASN A 75 -1.51 -14.05 9.65
N HIS A 76 -2.53 -13.71 8.85
CA HIS A 76 -3.02 -14.52 7.74
C HIS A 76 -2.49 -14.06 6.37
N ASN A 77 -1.62 -13.05 6.34
CA ASN A 77 -1.03 -12.53 5.11
C ASN A 77 0.16 -13.40 4.65
N SER A 78 0.60 -13.18 3.42
CA SER A 78 1.76 -13.84 2.84
C SER A 78 3.08 -13.35 3.45
N ASP A 79 4.07 -14.24 3.60
CA ASP A 79 5.45 -13.85 3.96
C ASP A 79 6.25 -13.22 2.79
N ASN A 80 5.60 -12.99 1.64
CA ASN A 80 6.23 -12.43 0.44
C ASN A 80 5.98 -10.92 0.30
N TRP A 81 6.52 -10.33 -0.77
CA TRP A 81 6.38 -8.90 -1.13
C TRP A 81 4.94 -8.36 -1.19
N ILE A 82 3.93 -9.21 -1.34
CA ILE A 82 2.52 -8.80 -1.40
C ILE A 82 1.94 -8.43 -0.03
N PHE A 83 2.61 -8.82 1.07
CA PHE A 83 2.19 -8.57 2.46
C PHE A 83 1.73 -7.12 2.71
N ASP A 84 2.52 -6.17 2.21
CA ASP A 84 2.26 -4.74 2.38
C ASP A 84 0.93 -4.31 1.74
N SER A 85 0.57 -4.88 0.59
CA SER A 85 -0.71 -4.61 -0.07
C SER A 85 -1.86 -5.31 0.64
N GLU A 86 -1.65 -6.52 1.16
CA GLU A 86 -2.67 -7.23 1.96
C GLU A 86 -3.06 -6.46 3.21
N ILE A 87 -2.08 -5.87 3.91
CA ILE A 87 -2.31 -4.95 5.03
C ILE A 87 -3.15 -3.74 4.61
N ILE A 88 -2.86 -3.10 3.47
CA ILE A 88 -3.64 -1.94 3.04
C ILE A 88 -5.10 -2.33 2.77
N PHE A 89 -5.32 -3.44 2.09
CA PHE A 89 -6.67 -3.93 1.80
C PHE A 89 -7.43 -4.26 3.09
N GLN A 90 -6.77 -4.83 4.09
CA GLN A 90 -7.34 -5.05 5.42
C GLN A 90 -7.74 -3.74 6.11
N ILE A 91 -6.86 -2.75 6.09
CA ILE A 91 -7.10 -1.44 6.71
C ILE A 91 -8.29 -0.75 6.06
N ILE A 92 -8.37 -0.78 4.73
CA ILE A 92 -9.49 -0.21 3.98
C ILE A 92 -10.78 -0.99 4.29
N ASN A 93 -10.73 -2.32 4.32
CA ASN A 93 -11.89 -3.16 4.65
C ASN A 93 -12.45 -2.86 6.04
N ALA A 94 -11.56 -2.67 7.00
CA ALA A 94 -11.90 -2.35 8.38
C ALA A 94 -12.35 -0.89 8.57
N GLY A 95 -12.29 -0.05 7.54
CA GLY A 95 -12.76 1.34 7.57
C GLY A 95 -11.85 2.30 8.35
N PHE A 96 -10.58 1.95 8.54
CA PHE A 96 -9.62 2.84 9.22
C PHE A 96 -9.27 4.06 8.38
N LEU A 97 -9.01 5.18 9.05
CA LEU A 97 -8.73 6.44 8.39
C LEU A 97 -7.25 6.55 7.99
N ILE A 98 -7.03 6.66 6.69
CA ILE A 98 -5.70 6.73 6.08
C ILE A 98 -5.40 8.17 5.67
N LYS A 99 -4.22 8.68 6.04
CA LYS A 99 -3.65 9.92 5.46
C LYS A 99 -2.37 9.63 4.72
N GLU A 100 -2.12 10.40 3.67
CA GLU A 100 -0.87 10.33 2.91
C GLU A 100 -0.08 11.63 3.05
N LEU A 101 1.24 11.51 3.15
CA LEU A 101 2.15 12.64 3.19
C LEU A 101 3.33 12.39 2.26
N PRO A 102 3.84 13.43 1.56
CA PRO A 102 4.96 13.27 0.66
C PRO A 102 6.23 12.89 1.42
N ILE A 103 7.03 12.01 0.84
CA ILE A 103 8.33 11.60 1.40
C ILE A 103 9.46 11.79 0.39
N PRO A 104 10.69 12.15 0.85
CA PRO A 104 11.84 12.22 -0.02
C PRO A 104 12.12 10.84 -0.60
N THR A 105 12.47 10.80 -1.89
CA THR A 105 12.73 9.56 -2.62
C THR A 105 14.11 9.67 -3.25
N THR A 106 14.93 8.62 -3.14
CA THR A 106 16.28 8.59 -3.71
C THR A 106 16.53 7.22 -4.31
N TYR A 107 16.79 7.18 -5.62
CA TYR A 107 17.18 6.01 -6.39
C TYR A 107 18.67 6.07 -6.78
N SER A 108 19.53 6.59 -5.91
CA SER A 108 20.99 6.55 -6.05
C SER A 108 21.63 5.60 -5.03
N GLY A 109 22.66 4.86 -5.45
CA GLY A 109 23.38 3.87 -4.63
C GLY A 109 23.00 2.41 -4.90
N PRO A 110 23.58 1.44 -4.16
CA PRO A 110 23.22 0.03 -4.24
C PRO A 110 21.82 -0.18 -3.69
N ILE A 111 20.83 -0.04 -4.57
CA ILE A 111 19.42 -0.21 -4.23
C ILE A 111 19.10 -1.69 -4.30
N SER A 112 18.31 -2.19 -3.35
CA SER A 112 17.59 -3.45 -3.48
C SER A 112 16.63 -3.34 -4.65
N SER A 113 17.12 -3.59 -5.86
CA SER A 113 16.32 -3.57 -7.07
C SER A 113 15.67 -4.93 -7.23
N ILE A 114 14.35 -4.95 -7.09
CA ILE A 114 13.55 -6.11 -7.44
C ILE A 114 13.80 -6.40 -8.93
N SER A 115 14.07 -7.67 -9.27
CA SER A 115 14.24 -8.09 -10.66
C SER A 115 12.96 -7.84 -11.47
N PHE A 116 13.07 -7.72 -12.79
CA PHE A 116 11.89 -7.55 -13.63
C PHE A 116 10.85 -8.66 -13.43
N PHE A 117 11.30 -9.93 -13.41
CA PHE A 117 10.42 -11.08 -13.18
C PHE A 117 9.72 -11.04 -11.83
N THR A 118 10.46 -10.67 -10.77
CA THR A 118 9.86 -10.50 -9.44
C THR A 118 8.82 -9.37 -9.44
N GLY A 119 9.05 -8.29 -10.19
CA GLY A 119 8.08 -7.22 -10.40
C GLY A 119 6.82 -7.68 -11.13
N VAL A 120 6.94 -8.55 -12.13
CA VAL A 120 5.79 -9.14 -12.85
C VAL A 120 4.99 -10.05 -11.92
N VAL A 121 5.66 -10.94 -11.18
CA VAL A 121 5.01 -11.82 -10.19
C VAL A 121 4.29 -10.99 -9.12
N TYR A 122 4.90 -9.90 -8.66
CA TYR A 122 4.26 -8.98 -7.73
C TYR A 122 2.99 -8.35 -8.35
N GLY A 123 3.07 -7.83 -9.58
CA GLY A 123 1.91 -7.28 -10.28
C GLY A 123 0.76 -8.27 -10.43
N LEU A 124 1.04 -9.52 -10.84
CA LEU A 124 0.03 -10.59 -10.91
C LEU A 124 -0.56 -10.92 -9.53
N SER A 125 0.25 -10.85 -8.48
CA SER A 125 -0.20 -11.06 -7.10
C SER A 125 -1.16 -9.97 -6.62
N ILE A 126 -1.00 -8.73 -7.09
CA ILE A 126 -1.93 -7.62 -6.83
C ILE A 126 -3.29 -7.90 -7.47
N PHE A 127 -3.32 -8.34 -8.74
CA PHE A 127 -4.58 -8.73 -9.39
C PHE A 127 -5.28 -9.87 -8.67
N TRP A 128 -4.52 -10.88 -8.24
CA TRP A 128 -5.07 -11.97 -7.43
C TRP A 128 -5.62 -11.49 -6.09
N LEU A 129 -4.93 -10.57 -5.41
CA LEU A 129 -5.39 -9.96 -4.16
C LEU A 129 -6.70 -9.19 -4.37
N ILE A 130 -6.80 -8.40 -5.43
CA ILE A 130 -8.02 -7.67 -5.79
C ILE A 130 -9.19 -8.66 -5.99
N LEU A 131 -8.95 -9.76 -6.70
CA LEU A 131 -9.98 -10.78 -6.90
C LEU A 131 -10.42 -11.40 -5.56
N LYS A 132 -9.47 -11.83 -4.71
CA LYS A 132 -9.77 -12.34 -3.35
C LYS A 132 -10.62 -11.35 -2.55
N PHE A 133 -10.24 -10.09 -2.59
CA PHE A 133 -10.92 -9.01 -1.88
C PHE A 133 -12.35 -8.78 -2.39
N LYS A 134 -12.55 -8.75 -3.71
CA LYS A 134 -13.90 -8.59 -4.29
C LYS A 134 -14.80 -9.77 -4.02
N LEU A 135 -14.28 -11.00 -4.11
CA LEU A 135 -15.05 -12.20 -3.77
C LEU A 135 -15.47 -12.20 -2.29
N HIS A 136 -14.64 -11.67 -1.41
CA HIS A 136 -14.99 -11.48 0.00
C HIS A 136 -16.04 -10.40 0.20
N GLN A 137 -15.87 -9.20 -0.39
CA GLN A 137 -16.85 -8.10 -0.29
C GLN A 137 -18.24 -8.49 -0.84
N TRP A 138 -18.27 -9.32 -1.89
CA TRP A 138 -19.52 -9.83 -2.48
C TRP A 138 -20.11 -11.02 -1.73
N ASN A 139 -19.52 -11.43 -0.61
CA ASN A 139 -19.93 -12.58 0.19
C ASN A 139 -19.95 -13.91 -0.60
N ILE A 140 -19.15 -14.02 -1.67
CA ILE A 140 -19.03 -15.24 -2.47
C ILE A 140 -18.05 -16.20 -1.80
N ILE A 141 -16.88 -15.70 -1.38
CA ILE A 141 -15.85 -16.49 -0.68
C ILE A 141 -15.33 -15.68 0.50
N GLN A 142 -15.59 -16.17 1.73
CA GLN A 142 -15.07 -15.53 2.94
C GLN A 142 -13.58 -15.81 3.12
N GLN A 143 -12.80 -14.74 3.20
CA GLN A 143 -11.35 -14.80 3.36
C GLN A 143 -10.99 -14.46 4.80
N LYS A 144 -10.27 -15.35 5.50
CA LYS A 144 -9.84 -15.10 6.89
C LYS A 144 -9.00 -13.83 7.05
N GLN A 145 -8.25 -13.47 6.01
CA GLN A 145 -7.46 -12.24 5.99
C GLN A 145 -8.33 -10.97 5.96
N PHE A 146 -9.63 -11.04 5.67
CA PHE A 146 -10.52 -9.87 5.62
C PHE A 146 -11.71 -9.96 6.58
N ALA A 147 -11.80 -11.07 7.33
CA ALA A 147 -12.86 -11.34 8.28
C ALA A 147 -12.73 -10.53 9.57
#